data_AF-A0A7D5UJS6-F1
#
_entry.id   AF-A0A7D5UJS6-F1
#
_cell.length_a   1.000
_cell.length_b   1.000
_cell.length_c   1.000
_cell.angle_alpha   90.00
_cell.angle_beta   90.00
_cell.angle_gamma   90.00
#
_symmetry.space_group_name_H-M   'P 1'
#
loop_
_entity.id
_entity.type
_entity.pdbx_description
1 polymer ?
#
loop_
_entity_poly.entity_id
_entity_poly.type
_entity_poly.pdbx_seq_one_letter_code
_entity_poly.pdbx_strand_id
1 'polypeptide(L)'
;MAEMARDTYGDKTLIELNTEIELLQNDLALLRDEYAKHDARITGQITRLRHIINDRKQAINFIRRDREQRYFSVHTGSLRGQLESLRFALGLQAIRWSKTVPAHCDWQFDAGFEVDKKEPIKALEAFLAGLPLLPQIHERDRSATITATEIIKCD
;
A
#
# COMPACT_ATOMS: atom_id res chain seq x y z
N MET A 1 -43.19 -19.92 56.96
CA MET A 1 -42.34 -18.92 56.26
C MET A 1 -41.00 -18.66 56.96
N ALA A 2 -40.88 -18.79 58.29
CA ALA A 2 -39.60 -18.61 59.00
C ALA A 2 -38.58 -19.75 58.79
N GLU A 3 -39.04 -20.96 58.46
CA GLU A 3 -38.20 -22.15 58.31
C GLU A 3 -37.38 -22.17 57.01
N MET A 4 -37.95 -21.71 55.89
CA MET A 4 -37.22 -21.64 54.60
C MET A 4 -36.11 -20.59 54.57
N ALA A 5 -36.13 -19.60 55.47
CA ALA A 5 -35.08 -18.57 55.53
C ALA A 5 -33.81 -19.07 56.23
N ARG A 6 -33.92 -20.08 57.10
CA ARG A 6 -32.78 -20.67 57.83
C ARG A 6 -31.90 -21.56 56.96
N ASP A 7 -32.49 -22.27 56.01
CA ASP A 7 -31.78 -23.25 55.16
C ASP A 7 -30.85 -22.59 54.13
N THR A 8 -31.12 -21.35 53.73
CA THR A 8 -30.37 -20.66 52.66
C THR A 8 -29.22 -19.78 53.18
N TYR A 9 -29.25 -19.34 54.44
CA TYR A 9 -28.29 -18.39 55.01
C TYR A 9 -27.39 -18.98 56.10
N GLY A 10 -27.66 -20.22 56.55
CA GLY A 10 -27.00 -20.83 57.71
C GLY A 10 -27.24 -20.03 59.00
N ASP A 11 -26.68 -20.50 60.13
CA ASP A 11 -26.75 -19.83 61.45
C ASP A 11 -26.00 -18.48 61.51
N LYS A 12 -25.76 -17.82 60.37
CA LYS A 12 -25.13 -16.50 60.33
C LYS A 12 -26.06 -15.48 60.97
N THR A 13 -25.51 -14.72 61.90
CA THR A 13 -26.21 -13.61 62.53
C THR A 13 -26.36 -12.45 61.55
N LEU A 14 -27.34 -11.57 61.80
CA LEU A 14 -27.55 -10.35 61.01
C LEU A 14 -26.28 -9.46 60.96
N ILE A 15 -25.50 -9.46 62.03
CA ILE A 15 -24.24 -8.70 62.13
C ILE A 15 -23.20 -9.27 61.16
N GLU A 16 -23.02 -10.60 61.14
CA GLU A 16 -22.07 -11.25 60.24
C GLU A 16 -22.42 -11.05 58.76
N LEU A 17 -23.71 -11.15 58.41
CA LEU A 17 -24.17 -10.87 57.05
C LEU A 17 -23.95 -9.41 56.64
N ASN A 18 -24.16 -8.45 57.54
CA ASN A 18 -23.90 -7.04 57.26
C ASN A 18 -22.40 -6.77 57.08
N THR A 19 -21.52 -7.37 57.89
CA THR A 19 -20.07 -7.26 57.72
C THR A 19 -19.61 -7.89 56.40
N GLU A 20 -20.17 -9.03 56.01
CA GLU A 20 -19.87 -9.66 54.72
C GLU A 20 -20.31 -8.78 53.54
N ILE A 21 -21.48 -8.15 53.63
CA ILE A 21 -21.94 -7.16 52.63
C ILE A 21 -20.97 -5.98 52.54
N GLU A 22 -20.51 -5.43 53.65
CA GLU A 22 -19.52 -4.34 53.66
C GLU A 22 -18.20 -4.75 52.99
N LEU A 23 -17.69 -5.95 53.28
CA LEU A 23 -16.49 -6.48 52.65
C LEU A 23 -16.67 -6.65 51.14
N LEU A 24 -17.77 -7.27 50.71
CA LEU A 24 -18.07 -7.45 49.29
C LEU A 24 -18.26 -6.12 48.56
N GLN A 25 -18.84 -5.11 49.22
CA GLN A 25 -18.95 -3.77 48.66
C GLN A 25 -17.58 -3.11 48.47
N ASN A 26 -16.66 -3.29 49.42
CA ASN A 26 -15.29 -2.80 49.31
C ASN A 26 -14.53 -3.50 48.17
N ASP A 27 -14.61 -4.83 48.08
CA ASP A 27 -13.98 -5.60 47.00
C ASP A 27 -14.53 -5.19 45.63
N LEU A 28 -15.84 -4.99 45.54
CA LEU A 28 -16.49 -4.53 44.31
C LEU A 28 -16.06 -3.10 43.93
N ALA A 29 -15.83 -2.22 44.90
CA ALA A 29 -15.29 -0.89 44.65
C ALA A 29 -13.84 -0.93 44.12
N LEU A 30 -13.00 -1.78 44.70
CA LEU A 30 -11.62 -1.98 44.24
C LEU A 30 -11.57 -2.55 42.81
N LEU A 31 -12.40 -3.56 42.52
CA LEU A 31 -12.47 -4.16 41.19
C LEU A 31 -12.94 -3.16 40.14
N ARG A 32 -13.89 -2.28 40.48
CA ARG A 32 -14.34 -1.20 39.59
C ARG A 32 -13.23 -0.20 39.28
N ASP A 33 -12.43 0.18 40.28
CA ASP A 33 -11.30 1.09 40.10
C ASP A 33 -10.21 0.45 39.22
N GLU A 34 -9.87 -0.83 39.46
CA GLU A 34 -8.91 -1.57 38.63
C GLU A 34 -9.39 -1.72 37.18
N TYR A 35 -10.67 -2.05 36.99
CA TYR A 35 -11.28 -2.10 35.66
C TYR A 35 -11.19 -0.75 34.94
N ALA A 36 -11.51 0.36 35.62
CA ALA A 36 -11.42 1.70 35.04
C ALA A 36 -10.00 2.07 34.61
N LYS A 37 -8.98 1.69 35.41
CA LYS A 37 -7.56 1.90 35.06
C LYS A 37 -7.16 1.10 33.81
N HIS A 38 -7.59 -0.16 33.72
CA HIS A 38 -7.33 -0.98 32.54
C HIS A 38 -8.01 -0.44 31.29
N ASP A 39 -9.28 -0.04 31.39
CA ASP A 39 -10.02 0.53 30.27
C ASP A 39 -9.38 1.83 29.76
N ALA A 40 -8.98 2.73 30.67
CA ALA A 40 -8.27 3.96 30.31
C ALA A 40 -6.93 3.66 29.62
N ARG A 41 -6.17 2.67 30.11
CA ARG A 41 -4.90 2.25 29.50
C ARG A 41 -5.12 1.68 28.09
N ILE A 42 -6.10 0.79 27.92
CA ILE A 42 -6.41 0.17 26.62
C ILE A 42 -6.86 1.24 25.63
N THR A 43 -7.77 2.13 26.04
CA THR A 43 -8.25 3.25 25.21
C THR A 43 -7.13 4.19 24.80
N GLY A 44 -6.21 4.51 25.71
CA GLY A 44 -5.00 5.29 25.40
C GLY A 44 -4.10 4.60 24.38
N GLN A 45 -3.87 3.29 24.53
CA GLN A 45 -3.08 2.51 23.57
C GLN A 45 -3.74 2.43 22.18
N ILE A 46 -5.05 2.20 22.12
CA ILE A 46 -5.81 2.20 20.86
C ILE A 46 -5.68 3.55 20.16
N THR A 47 -5.83 4.65 20.89
CA THR A 47 -5.72 6.00 20.33
C THR A 47 -4.32 6.27 19.78
N ARG A 48 -3.27 5.89 20.53
CA ARG A 48 -1.89 5.99 20.08
C ARG A 48 -1.63 5.18 18.82
N LEU A 49 -2.08 3.93 18.77
CA LEU A 49 -1.91 3.05 17.61
C LEU A 49 -2.64 3.60 16.38
N ARG A 50 -3.86 4.12 16.55
CA ARG A 50 -4.61 4.77 15.47
C ARG A 50 -3.85 5.95 14.89
N HIS A 51 -3.26 6.79 15.73
CA HIS A 51 -2.46 7.92 15.29
C HIS A 51 -1.25 7.45 14.47
N ILE A 52 -0.47 6.50 15.00
CA ILE A 52 0.69 5.92 14.30
C ILE A 52 0.27 5.31 12.95
N ILE A 53 -0.82 4.55 12.90
CA ILE A 53 -1.33 3.97 11.65
C ILE A 53 -1.67 5.06 10.64
N ASN A 54 -2.31 6.14 11.08
CA ASN A 54 -2.64 7.26 10.20
C ASN A 54 -1.40 7.96 9.66
N ASP A 55 -0.41 8.23 10.50
CA ASP A 55 0.84 8.86 10.09
C ASP A 55 1.60 7.98 9.09
N ARG A 56 1.64 6.67 9.33
CA ARG A 56 2.25 5.71 8.40
C ARG A 56 1.50 5.65 7.07
N LYS A 57 0.17 5.68 7.07
CA LYS A 57 -0.63 5.76 5.84
C LYS A 57 -0.32 7.04 5.05
N GLN A 58 -0.19 8.18 5.72
CA GLN A 58 0.18 9.43 5.07
C GLN A 58 1.59 9.36 4.47
N ALA A 59 2.56 8.82 5.20
CA ALA A 59 3.93 8.63 4.70
C ALA A 59 3.96 7.70 3.47
N ILE A 60 3.22 6.58 3.50
CA ILE A 60 3.10 5.67 2.35
C ILE A 60 2.51 6.40 1.15
N ASN A 61 1.43 7.17 1.35
CA ASN A 61 0.82 7.94 0.27
C ASN A 61 1.77 9.00 -0.31
N PHE A 62 2.58 9.65 0.53
CA PHE A 62 3.62 10.58 0.08
C PHE A 62 4.66 9.87 -0.79
N ILE A 63 5.23 8.76 -0.32
CA ILE A 63 6.21 7.96 -1.07
C ILE A 63 5.61 7.48 -2.39
N ARG A 64 4.34 7.04 -2.38
CA ARG A 64 3.66 6.57 -3.58
C ARG A 64 3.52 7.69 -4.61
N ARG A 65 3.09 8.89 -4.19
CA ARG A 65 2.97 10.06 -5.08
C ARG A 65 4.33 10.47 -5.64
N ASP A 66 5.37 10.50 -4.80
CA ASP A 66 6.73 10.82 -5.23
C ASP A 66 7.23 9.81 -6.28
N ARG A 67 7.00 8.51 -6.03
CA ARG A 67 7.30 7.45 -6.99
C ARG A 67 6.50 7.56 -8.28
N GLU A 68 5.19 7.80 -8.22
CA GLU A 68 4.35 7.99 -9.41
C GLU A 68 4.79 9.20 -10.24
N GLN A 69 5.32 10.24 -9.61
CA GLN A 69 5.88 11.39 -10.31
C GLN A 69 7.21 11.06 -10.98
N ARG A 70 8.09 10.34 -10.30
CA ARG A 70 9.44 10.05 -10.78
C ARG A 70 9.52 8.86 -11.74
N TYR A 71 8.77 7.80 -11.49
CA TYR A 71 8.86 6.54 -12.22
C TYR A 71 7.62 6.28 -13.08
N PHE A 72 7.81 5.51 -14.14
CA PHE A 72 6.75 4.88 -14.93
C PHE A 72 6.76 3.38 -14.62
N SER A 73 5.63 2.84 -14.20
CA SER A 73 5.48 1.40 -13.96
C SER A 73 5.06 0.72 -15.25
N VAL A 74 5.94 -0.12 -15.79
CA VAL A 74 5.65 -1.01 -16.91
C VAL A 74 4.92 -2.23 -16.39
N HIS A 75 3.82 -2.60 -17.04
CA HIS A 75 3.03 -3.77 -16.72
C HIS A 75 3.19 -4.86 -17.79
N THR A 76 2.83 -6.08 -17.42
CA THR A 76 2.81 -7.20 -18.36
C THR A 76 1.88 -6.92 -19.53
N GLY A 77 2.30 -7.32 -20.73
CA GLY A 77 1.52 -7.13 -21.95
C GLY A 77 2.31 -6.45 -23.09
N SER A 78 1.56 -5.85 -24.01
CA SER A 78 2.07 -5.28 -25.27
C SER A 78 3.15 -4.23 -25.06
N LEU A 79 4.32 -4.45 -25.65
CA LEU A 79 5.40 -3.47 -25.67
C LEU A 79 4.96 -2.18 -26.36
N ARG A 80 4.32 -2.26 -27.53
CA ARG A 80 3.85 -1.09 -28.26
C ARG A 80 2.81 -0.30 -27.45
N GLY A 81 1.88 -0.98 -26.78
CA GLY A 81 0.88 -0.35 -25.91
C GLY A 81 1.49 0.34 -24.69
N GLN A 82 2.44 -0.32 -24.02
CA GLN A 82 3.17 0.25 -22.88
C GLN A 82 4.06 1.43 -23.31
N LEU A 83 4.71 1.33 -24.47
CA LEU A 83 5.58 2.37 -25.01
C LEU A 83 4.78 3.64 -25.34
N GLU A 84 3.56 3.51 -25.86
CA GLU A 84 2.68 4.64 -26.09
C GLU A 84 2.23 5.32 -24.79
N SER A 85 2.03 4.54 -23.72
CA SER A 85 1.73 5.08 -22.39
C SER A 85 2.95 5.80 -21.79
N LEU A 86 4.15 5.23 -21.95
CA LEU A 86 5.41 5.85 -21.57
C LEU A 86 5.65 7.16 -22.34
N ARG A 87 5.31 7.21 -23.64
CA ARG A 87 5.39 8.44 -24.46
C ARG A 87 4.70 9.62 -23.77
N PHE A 88 3.46 9.42 -23.35
CA PHE A 88 2.68 10.46 -22.68
C PHE A 88 3.32 10.85 -21.34
N ALA A 89 3.81 9.87 -20.58
CA ALA A 89 4.48 10.10 -19.31
C ALA A 89 5.80 10.88 -19.45
N LEU A 90 6.51 10.73 -20.57
CA LEU A 90 7.74 11.45 -20.90
C LEU A 90 7.47 12.80 -21.60
N GLY A 91 6.22 13.13 -21.92
CA GLY A 91 5.86 14.37 -22.63
C GLY A 91 6.32 14.42 -24.09
N LEU A 92 6.51 13.26 -24.71
CA LEU A 92 6.87 13.13 -26.12
C LEU A 92 5.63 13.29 -27.00
N GLN A 93 5.75 13.98 -28.13
CA GLN A 93 4.65 14.19 -29.07
C GLN A 93 4.34 12.95 -29.90
N ALA A 94 5.36 12.19 -30.30
CA ALA A 94 5.18 11.02 -31.14
C ALA A 94 6.30 9.99 -30.94
N ILE A 95 5.95 8.71 -31.09
CA ILE A 95 6.92 7.63 -31.27
C ILE A 95 6.76 7.10 -32.69
N ARG A 96 7.87 7.08 -33.44
CA ARG A 96 7.93 6.61 -34.82
C ARG A 96 8.71 5.31 -34.86
N TRP A 97 8.19 4.35 -35.61
CA TRP A 97 8.87 3.08 -35.85
C TRP A 97 9.62 3.16 -37.17
N SER A 98 10.90 2.80 -37.15
CA SER A 98 11.66 2.62 -38.39
C SER A 98 11.05 1.49 -39.21
N LYS A 99 11.23 1.55 -40.54
CA LYS A 99 10.86 0.47 -41.46
C LYS A 99 11.55 -0.87 -41.13
N THR A 100 12.64 -0.82 -40.36
CA THR A 100 13.36 -2.02 -39.90
C THR A 100 12.63 -2.79 -38.80
N VAL A 101 11.62 -2.20 -38.16
CA VAL A 101 10.77 -2.86 -37.16
C VAL A 101 9.40 -3.13 -37.78
N PRO A 102 9.05 -4.40 -38.09
CA PRO A 102 7.75 -4.71 -38.68
C PRO A 102 6.58 -4.30 -37.77
N ALA A 103 5.50 -3.81 -38.37
CA ALA A 103 4.35 -3.28 -37.64
C ALA A 103 3.59 -4.36 -36.84
N HIS A 104 3.64 -5.61 -37.29
CA HIS A 104 3.02 -6.78 -36.63
C HIS A 104 3.87 -7.34 -35.48
N CYS A 105 5.13 -6.91 -35.35
CA CYS A 105 5.98 -7.31 -34.23
C CYS A 105 5.56 -6.56 -32.96
N ASP A 106 5.14 -7.31 -31.94
CA ASP A 106 4.87 -6.76 -30.62
C ASP A 106 5.31 -7.73 -29.53
N TRP A 107 6.45 -7.42 -28.90
CA TRP A 107 6.95 -8.18 -27.75
C TRP A 107 6.00 -8.05 -26.57
N GLN A 108 5.92 -9.10 -25.75
CA GLN A 108 5.18 -9.07 -24.50
C GLN A 108 6.17 -8.97 -23.35
N PHE A 109 5.87 -8.11 -22.38
CA PHE A 109 6.58 -8.11 -21.11
C PHE A 109 6.01 -9.21 -20.21
N ASP A 110 6.87 -10.13 -19.78
CA ASP A 110 6.51 -11.21 -18.86
C ASP A 110 6.49 -10.76 -17.39
N ALA A 111 7.20 -9.67 -17.08
CA ALA A 111 7.28 -9.09 -15.75
C ALA A 111 7.19 -7.56 -15.80
N GLY A 112 6.59 -6.98 -14.76
CA GLY A 112 6.56 -5.52 -14.58
C GLY A 112 7.86 -4.98 -13.99
N PHE A 113 8.22 -3.76 -14.38
CA PHE A 113 9.40 -3.06 -13.88
C PHE A 113 9.17 -1.55 -13.87
N GLU A 114 10.05 -0.79 -13.20
CA GLU A 114 9.95 0.67 -13.09
C GLU A 114 11.04 1.36 -13.91
N VAL A 115 10.67 2.45 -14.59
CA VAL A 115 11.57 3.27 -15.41
C VAL A 115 11.60 4.70 -14.86
N ASP A 116 12.79 5.26 -14.61
CA ASP A 116 12.94 6.66 -14.17
C ASP A 116 12.63 7.60 -15.34
N LYS A 117 11.62 8.48 -15.17
CA LYS A 117 11.16 9.42 -16.21
C LYS A 117 11.97 10.71 -16.27
N LYS A 118 12.94 10.92 -15.36
CA LYS A 118 13.69 12.18 -15.26
C LYS A 118 14.40 12.57 -16.55
N GLU A 119 14.93 11.58 -17.26
CA GLU A 119 15.64 11.76 -18.53
C GLU A 119 14.98 10.90 -19.61
N PRO A 120 14.27 11.49 -20.59
CA PRO A 120 13.51 10.74 -21.59
C PRO A 120 14.32 9.70 -22.36
N ILE A 121 15.58 9.98 -22.69
CA ILE A 121 16.43 9.05 -23.45
C ILE A 121 16.80 7.84 -22.62
N LYS A 122 17.29 8.04 -21.39
CA LYS A 122 17.60 6.95 -20.45
C LYS A 122 16.36 6.14 -20.09
N ALA A 123 15.21 6.79 -20.00
CA ALA A 123 13.93 6.13 -19.76
C ALA A 123 13.60 5.16 -20.90
N LEU A 124 13.70 5.62 -22.15
CA LEU A 124 13.46 4.78 -23.33
C LEU A 124 14.50 3.67 -23.48
N GLU A 125 15.78 3.94 -23.22
CA GLU A 125 16.84 2.94 -23.23
C GLU A 125 16.61 1.85 -22.17
N ALA A 126 16.23 2.25 -20.95
CA ALA A 126 15.88 1.32 -19.89
C ALA A 126 14.62 0.50 -20.21
N PHE A 127 13.61 1.12 -20.84
CA PHE A 127 12.39 0.44 -21.26
C PHE A 127 12.64 -0.61 -22.36
N LEU A 128 13.55 -0.32 -23.29
CA LEU A 128 13.92 -1.21 -24.40
C LEU A 128 15.12 -2.10 -24.08
N ALA A 129 15.59 -2.10 -22.83
CA ALA A 129 16.78 -2.84 -22.44
C ALA A 129 16.61 -4.35 -22.72
N GLY A 130 17.61 -4.94 -23.38
CA GLY A 130 17.60 -6.35 -23.75
C GLY A 130 16.87 -6.67 -25.07
N LEU A 131 16.25 -5.68 -25.72
CA LEU A 131 15.68 -5.83 -27.05
C LEU A 131 16.66 -5.32 -28.12
N PRO A 132 16.60 -5.85 -29.35
CA PRO A 132 17.39 -5.35 -30.47
C PRO A 132 16.81 -4.04 -31.03
N LEU A 133 16.47 -3.10 -30.14
CA LEU A 133 15.80 -1.83 -30.42
C LEU A 133 16.58 -0.69 -29.78
N LEU A 134 16.79 0.37 -30.54
CA LEU A 134 17.49 1.56 -30.09
C LEU A 134 16.60 2.80 -30.26
N PRO A 135 16.37 3.58 -29.19
CA PRO A 135 15.66 4.84 -29.29
C PRO A 135 16.58 5.97 -29.73
N GLN A 136 16.07 6.86 -30.59
CA GLN A 136 16.71 8.13 -30.95
C GLN A 136 15.71 9.26 -30.70
N ILE A 137 16.06 10.21 -29.84
CA ILE A 137 15.21 11.37 -29.54
C ILE A 137 15.54 12.50 -30.50
N HIS A 138 14.49 13.09 -31.07
CA HIS A 138 14.54 14.30 -31.84
C HIS A 138 13.99 15.46 -30.99
N GLU A 139 14.88 16.28 -30.44
CA GLU A 139 14.48 17.37 -29.54
C GLU A 139 13.60 18.42 -30.23
N ARG A 140 13.80 18.65 -31.54
CA ARG A 140 13.09 19.68 -32.32
C ARG A 140 11.57 19.49 -32.33
N ASP A 141 11.10 18.25 -32.45
CA ASP A 141 9.68 17.90 -32.47
C ASP A 141 9.24 17.07 -31.26
N ARG A 142 10.12 16.94 -30.25
CA ARG A 142 9.91 16.09 -29.06
C ARG A 142 9.40 14.70 -29.44
N SER A 143 9.97 14.10 -30.48
CA SER A 143 9.63 12.77 -30.92
C SER A 143 10.76 11.78 -30.64
N ALA A 144 10.42 10.50 -30.62
CA ALA A 144 11.41 9.43 -30.58
C ALA A 144 11.23 8.52 -31.78
N THR A 145 12.32 8.15 -32.44
CA THR A 145 12.34 7.12 -33.48
C THR A 145 12.97 5.85 -32.89
N ILE A 146 12.28 4.72 -33.02
CA ILE A 146 12.80 3.41 -32.61
C ILE A 146 13.32 2.68 -33.84
N THR A 147 14.60 2.32 -33.81
CA THR A 147 15.27 1.57 -34.88
C THR A 147 15.66 0.18 -34.39
N ALA A 148 15.60 -0.81 -35.26
CA ALA A 148 16.18 -2.12 -34.98
C ALA A 148 17.71 -2.06 -35.10
N THR A 149 18.41 -2.72 -34.17
CA THR A 149 19.87 -2.94 -34.28
C THR A 149 20.20 -4.16 -35.14
N GLU A 150 19.24 -5.07 -35.33
CA GLU A 150 19.38 -6.31 -36.09
C GLU A 150 18.16 -6.53 -37.00
N ILE A 151 18.23 -7.51 -37.91
CA ILE A 151 17.09 -7.86 -38.78
C ILE A 151 16.04 -8.59 -37.94
N ILE A 152 14.89 -7.95 -37.75
CA ILE A 152 13.77 -8.51 -36.98
C ILE A 152 12.87 -9.32 -37.90
N LYS A 153 12.72 -10.61 -37.59
CA LYS A 153 11.69 -11.49 -38.15
C LYS A 153 10.69 -11.79 -37.05
N CYS A 154 9.41 -11.61 -37.34
CA CYS A 154 8.34 -11.99 -36.45
C CYS A 154 7.55 -13.09 -37.12
N ASP A 155 7.35 -14.18 -36.39
CA ASP A 155 6.62 -15.36 -36.83
C ASP A 155 5.10 -15.14 -36.75
#